data_AF-A0A7C5UPI6-F1
#
_entry.id   AF-A0A7C5UPI6-F1
#
_cell.length_a   1.000
_cell.length_b   1.000
_cell.length_c   1.000
_cell.angle_alpha   90.00
_cell.angle_beta   90.00
_cell.angle_gamma   90.00
#
_symmetry.space_group_name_H-M   'P 1'
#
loop_
_entity.id
_entity.type
_entity.pdbx_description
1 polymer ?
#
loop_
_entity_poly.entity_id
_entity_poly.type
_entity_poly.pdbx_seq_one_letter_code
_entity_poly.pdbx_strand_id
1 'polypeptide(L)'
;MPYVECCVCEKPIEGQALEMGGRPYCPDCYARVNRNRRSLWWASLLGIGLLVALVALLSFLFGQIRPHLEGPALTLTGVVLALLPALFWLAFFYLQDVREPEPKWLVLGVFLLGALLARAVGLPLIEEVFGAPAWFSAGPVYHLLGAIFVTGFINQFLIYAGVRYTVYNSAEFDERVDGILY
;
A
#
# COMPACT_ATOMS: atom_id res chain seq x y z
N MET A 1 -24.64 4.62 37.93
CA MET A 1 -23.82 3.67 37.15
C MET A 1 -23.25 4.46 35.99
N PRO A 2 -21.93 4.43 35.73
CA PRO A 2 -21.39 5.12 34.55
C PRO A 2 -22.04 4.51 33.31
N TYR A 3 -22.71 5.33 32.52
CA TYR A 3 -23.27 4.92 31.24
C TYR A 3 -22.16 5.03 30.19
N VAL A 4 -22.11 4.08 29.25
CA VAL A 4 -21.12 4.10 28.17
C VAL A 4 -21.63 5.01 27.07
N GLU A 5 -20.84 6.02 26.69
CA GLU A 5 -21.17 6.94 25.60
C GLU A 5 -20.64 6.41 24.26
N CYS A 6 -21.40 6.60 23.20
CA CYS A 6 -20.95 6.29 21.84
C CYS A 6 -19.88 7.28 21.40
N CYS A 7 -18.71 6.80 20.98
CA CYS A 7 -17.59 7.64 20.56
C CYS A 7 -17.87 8.55 19.34
N VAL A 8 -18.90 8.24 18.53
CA VAL A 8 -19.20 8.98 17.30
C VAL A 8 -20.29 10.04 17.49
N CYS A 9 -21.32 9.72 18.26
CA CYS A 9 -22.49 10.60 18.41
C CYS A 9 -22.63 11.18 19.81
N GLU A 10 -21.73 10.84 20.74
CA GLU A 10 -21.68 11.33 22.12
C GLU A 10 -22.99 11.10 22.89
N LYS A 11 -23.82 10.16 22.40
CA LYS A 11 -25.07 9.77 23.05
C LYS A 11 -24.82 8.57 23.96
N PRO A 12 -25.53 8.47 25.10
CA PRO A 12 -25.53 7.27 25.94
C PRO A 12 -26.01 6.07 25.11
N ILE A 13 -25.32 4.94 25.22
CA ILE A 13 -25.69 3.71 24.53
C ILE A 13 -26.81 3.02 25.31
N GLU A 14 -28.00 2.99 24.72
CA GLU A 14 -29.13 2.19 25.23
C GLU A 14 -28.98 0.74 24.76
N GLY A 15 -28.46 -0.14 25.63
CA GLY A 15 -28.32 -1.57 25.35
C GLY A 15 -26.87 -2.08 25.32
N GLN A 16 -26.61 -3.12 24.53
CA GLN A 16 -25.27 -3.70 24.42
C GLN A 16 -24.38 -2.77 23.58
N ALA A 17 -23.29 -2.28 24.17
CA ALA A 17 -22.27 -1.54 23.44
C ALA A 17 -21.57 -2.49 22.44
N LEU A 18 -21.50 -2.07 21.17
CA LEU A 18 -20.72 -2.75 20.15
C LEU A 18 -19.34 -2.13 20.14
N GLU A 19 -18.29 -2.94 20.19
CA GLU A 19 -16.92 -2.47 20.22
C GLU A 19 -16.21 -2.68 18.88
N MET A 20 -15.41 -1.69 18.48
CA MET A 20 -14.49 -1.75 17.34
C MET A 20 -13.22 -0.99 17.77
N GLY A 21 -12.03 -1.59 17.65
CA GLY A 21 -10.77 -0.97 18.11
C GLY A 21 -10.75 -0.60 19.61
N GLY A 22 -11.50 -1.32 20.46
CA GLY A 22 -11.62 -0.99 21.89
C GLY A 22 -12.48 0.25 22.20
N ARG A 23 -13.15 0.85 21.20
CA ARG A 23 -14.06 2.00 21.36
C ARG A 23 -15.52 1.56 21.32
N PRO A 24 -16.40 2.10 22.18
CA PRO A 24 -17.82 1.75 22.19
C PRO A 24 -18.64 2.54 21.14
N TYR A 25 -19.52 1.83 20.44
CA TYR A 25 -20.43 2.36 19.41
C TYR A 25 -21.88 1.98 19.70
N CYS A 26 -22.81 2.90 19.40
CA CYS A 26 -24.22 2.55 19.31
C CYS A 26 -24.53 1.77 18.02
N PRO A 27 -25.61 0.96 17.96
CA PRO A 27 -25.93 0.12 16.80
C PRO A 27 -26.00 0.88 15.47
N ASP A 28 -26.60 2.07 15.45
CA ASP A 28 -26.71 2.90 14.24
C ASP A 28 -25.37 3.45 13.75
N CYS A 29 -24.50 3.83 14.67
CA CYS A 29 -23.15 4.29 14.32
C CYS A 29 -22.30 3.11 13.86
N TYR A 30 -22.35 1.97 14.56
CA TYR A 30 -21.67 0.74 14.15
C TYR A 30 -22.08 0.29 12.74
N ALA A 31 -23.38 0.27 12.45
CA ALA A 31 -23.90 -0.10 11.14
C ALA A 31 -23.50 0.89 10.03
N ARG A 32 -23.36 2.18 10.33
CA ARG A 32 -22.85 3.20 9.39
C ARG A 32 -21.35 3.07 9.14
N VAL A 33 -20.58 2.72 10.16
CA VAL A 33 -19.13 2.49 10.06
C VAL A 33 -18.86 1.24 9.22
N ASN A 34 -19.59 0.15 9.48
CA ASN A 34 -19.41 -1.11 8.74
C ASN A 34 -20.11 -1.12 7.37
N ARG A 35 -20.78 -0.02 6.98
CA ARG A 35 -21.45 0.06 5.68
C ARG A 35 -20.40 0.20 4.59
N ASN A 36 -20.20 -0.86 3.81
CA ASN A 36 -19.35 -0.84 2.63
C ASN A 36 -19.80 0.27 1.66
N ARG A 37 -18.97 1.32 1.51
CA ARG A 37 -19.27 2.42 0.60
C ARG A 37 -18.85 2.02 -0.80
N ARG A 38 -19.82 1.59 -1.62
CA ARG A 38 -19.61 1.24 -3.05
C ARG A 38 -18.89 2.35 -3.84
N SER A 39 -19.05 3.62 -3.44
CA SER A 39 -18.33 4.76 -4.03
C SER A 39 -16.81 4.70 -3.82
N LEU A 40 -16.34 4.12 -2.72
CA LEU A 40 -14.91 3.97 -2.41
C LEU A 40 -14.23 2.98 -3.37
N TRP A 41 -14.91 1.87 -3.68
CA TRP A 41 -14.46 0.90 -4.67
C TRP A 41 -14.38 1.48 -6.07
N TRP A 42 -15.37 2.29 -6.46
CA TRP A 42 -15.33 3.01 -7.74
C TRP A 42 -14.20 4.03 -7.80
N ALA A 43 -13.95 4.78 -6.72
CA ALA A 43 -12.81 5.69 -6.65
C ALA A 43 -11.47 4.93 -6.78
N SER A 44 -11.36 3.76 -6.15
CA SER A 44 -10.16 2.92 -6.25
C SER A 44 -9.95 2.38 -7.68
N LEU A 45 -11.01 1.88 -8.33
CA LEU A 45 -10.95 1.43 -9.72
C LEU A 45 -10.60 2.56 -10.68
N LEU A 46 -11.16 3.76 -10.48
CA LEU A 46 -10.80 4.95 -11.24
C LEU A 46 -9.34 5.35 -11.01
N GLY A 47 -8.85 5.24 -9.77
CA GLY A 47 -7.44 5.46 -9.43
C GLY A 47 -6.50 4.50 -10.16
N ILE A 48 -6.81 3.20 -10.19
CA ILE A 48 -6.08 2.19 -10.97
C ILE A 48 -6.11 2.56 -12.47
N GLY A 49 -7.29 2.88 -12.99
CA GLY A 49 -7.45 3.26 -14.40
C GLY A 49 -6.62 4.49 -14.78
N LEU A 50 -6.61 5.52 -13.92
CA LEU A 50 -5.83 6.74 -14.11
C LEU A 50 -4.32 6.45 -14.08
N LEU A 51 -3.87 5.58 -13.16
CA LEU A 51 -2.47 5.19 -13.05
C LEU A 51 -2.00 4.41 -14.28
N VAL A 52 -2.82 3.47 -14.76
CA VAL A 52 -2.55 2.73 -16.00
C VAL A 52 -2.52 3.68 -17.20
N ALA A 53 -3.47 4.60 -17.30
CA ALA A 53 -3.51 5.59 -18.37
C ALA A 53 -2.28 6.51 -18.35
N LEU A 54 -1.85 6.95 -17.16
CA LEU A 54 -0.64 7.74 -16.98
C LEU A 54 0.60 6.96 -17.43
N VAL A 55 0.76 5.71 -16.98
CA VAL A 55 1.90 4.87 -17.36
C VAL A 55 1.90 4.62 -18.88
N ALA A 56 0.75 4.34 -19.49
CA ALA A 56 0.62 4.16 -20.93
C ALA A 56 0.96 5.44 -21.71
N LEU A 57 0.48 6.60 -21.25
CA LEU A 57 0.80 7.90 -21.83
C LEU A 57 2.29 8.20 -21.75
N LEU A 58 2.90 8.01 -20.59
CA LEU A 58 4.34 8.21 -20.40
C LEU A 58 5.14 7.25 -21.29
N SER A 59 4.77 5.97 -21.34
CA SER A 59 5.43 4.98 -22.21
C SER A 59 5.33 5.37 -23.68
N PHE A 60 4.17 5.87 -24.12
CA PHE A 60 3.96 6.37 -25.47
C PHE A 60 4.83 7.60 -25.77
N LEU A 61 4.81 8.61 -24.89
CA LEU A 61 5.60 9.83 -25.04
C LEU A 61 7.10 9.55 -25.07
N PHE A 62 7.61 8.71 -24.16
CA PHE A 62 9.02 8.30 -24.15
C PHE A 62 9.39 7.51 -25.43
N GLY A 63 8.47 6.70 -25.96
CA GLY A 63 8.66 5.99 -27.22
C GLY A 63 8.72 6.89 -28.45
N GLN A 64 7.93 7.98 -28.47
CA GLN A 64 7.90 8.96 -29.57
C GLN A 64 9.07 9.95 -29.49
N ILE A 65 9.30 10.53 -28.32
CA ILE A 65 10.30 11.59 -28.11
C ILE A 65 11.72 11.01 -28.03
N ARG A 66 11.85 9.77 -27.54
CA ARG A 66 13.14 9.09 -27.26
C ARG A 66 14.14 10.04 -26.59
N PRO A 67 13.80 10.60 -25.42
CA PRO A 67 14.65 11.58 -24.78
C PRO A 67 16.01 10.95 -24.43
N HIS A 68 17.08 11.58 -24.89
CA HIS A 68 18.44 11.21 -24.51
C HIS A 68 18.73 11.79 -23.11
N LEU A 69 18.30 11.05 -22.08
CA LEU A 69 18.60 11.38 -20.69
C LEU A 69 19.90 10.70 -20.28
N GLU A 70 20.88 11.50 -19.86
CA GLU A 70 22.19 11.00 -19.43
C GLU A 70 22.53 11.53 -18.03
N GLY A 71 23.35 10.77 -17.30
CA GLY A 71 23.88 11.16 -16.00
C GLY A 71 22.78 11.52 -14.98
N PRO A 72 22.91 12.66 -14.26
CA PRO A 72 21.96 13.05 -13.21
C PRO A 72 20.51 13.21 -13.69
N ALA A 73 20.30 13.61 -14.94
CA ALA A 73 18.97 13.80 -15.49
C ALA A 73 18.21 12.47 -15.56
N LEU A 74 18.87 11.39 -16.02
CA LEU A 74 18.29 10.06 -16.07
C LEU A 74 17.90 9.57 -14.67
N THR A 75 18.81 9.73 -13.70
CA THR A 75 18.57 9.31 -12.32
C THR A 75 17.41 10.08 -11.70
N LEU A 76 17.37 11.40 -11.85
CA LEU A 76 16.31 12.24 -11.30
C LEU A 76 14.95 11.88 -11.92
N THR A 77 14.89 11.73 -13.25
CA THR A 77 13.67 11.31 -13.93
C THR A 77 13.20 9.93 -13.44
N GLY A 78 14.10 8.97 -13.29
CA GLY A 78 13.77 7.65 -12.76
C GLY A 78 13.20 7.70 -11.34
N VAL A 79 13.81 8.50 -10.45
CA VAL A 79 13.33 8.70 -9.07
C VAL A 79 11.93 9.34 -9.07
N VAL A 80 11.72 10.39 -9.87
CA VAL A 80 10.40 11.05 -9.97
C VAL A 80 9.34 10.06 -10.47
N LEU A 81 9.64 9.30 -11.52
CA LEU A 81 8.71 8.30 -12.08
C LEU A 81 8.41 7.17 -11.10
N ALA A 82 9.36 6.78 -10.25
CA ALA A 82 9.15 5.76 -9.23
C ALA A 82 8.32 6.29 -8.03
N LEU A 83 8.57 7.52 -7.58
CA LEU A 83 7.89 8.11 -6.44
C LEU A 83 6.46 8.56 -6.75
N LEU A 84 6.18 9.00 -7.97
CA LEU A 84 4.86 9.52 -8.36
C LEU A 84 3.71 8.52 -8.06
N PRO A 85 3.74 7.27 -8.54
CA PRO A 85 2.66 6.30 -8.23
C PRO A 85 2.62 5.92 -6.75
N ALA A 86 3.77 5.81 -6.08
CA ALA A 86 3.84 5.48 -4.65
C ALA A 86 3.18 6.57 -3.79
N LEU A 87 3.52 7.84 -4.03
CA LEU A 87 2.93 8.98 -3.33
C LEU A 87 1.45 9.17 -3.67
N PHE A 88 1.05 8.90 -4.92
CA PHE A 88 -0.36 8.92 -5.32
C PHE A 88 -1.18 7.93 -4.49
N TRP A 89 -0.72 6.67 -4.40
CA TRP A 89 -1.41 5.65 -3.60
C TRP A 89 -1.42 5.97 -2.12
N LEU A 90 -0.27 6.40 -1.58
CA LEU A 90 -0.16 6.80 -0.19
C LEU A 90 -1.15 7.93 0.15
N ALA A 91 -1.18 8.99 -0.66
CA ALA A 91 -2.11 10.09 -0.46
C ALA A 91 -3.57 9.63 -0.62
N PHE A 92 -3.86 8.79 -1.61
CA PHE A 92 -5.22 8.29 -1.86
C PHE A 92 -5.77 7.49 -0.67
N PHE A 93 -4.98 6.58 -0.09
CA PHE A 93 -5.40 5.80 1.08
C PHE A 93 -5.41 6.61 2.36
N TYR A 94 -4.41 7.47 2.56
CA TYR A 94 -4.36 8.36 3.72
C TYR A 94 -5.55 9.33 3.76
N LEU A 95 -6.03 9.80 2.60
CA LEU A 95 -7.23 10.65 2.52
C LEU A 95 -8.54 9.89 2.81
N GLN A 96 -8.54 8.57 2.70
CA GLN A 96 -9.69 7.74 3.05
C GLN A 96 -9.73 7.40 4.53
N ASP A 97 -8.55 7.36 5.16
CA ASP A 97 -8.37 7.18 6.60
C ASP A 97 -8.65 8.48 7.36
N VAL A 98 -9.94 8.82 7.47
CA VAL A 98 -10.41 10.06 8.11
C VAL A 98 -10.67 9.85 9.61
N ARG A 99 -10.78 8.60 10.08
CA ARG A 99 -11.26 8.31 11.43
C ARG A 99 -10.13 8.34 12.44
N GLU A 100 -9.06 7.63 12.14
CA GLU A 100 -7.90 7.46 13.01
C GLU A 100 -6.64 7.57 12.14
N PRO A 101 -6.30 8.78 11.64
CA PRO A 101 -5.22 8.94 10.69
C PRO A 101 -3.90 8.44 11.26
N GLU A 102 -3.27 7.52 10.55
CA GLU A 102 -2.02 6.92 11.01
C GLU A 102 -0.92 7.97 11.29
N PRO A 103 -0.06 7.72 12.31
CA PRO A 103 1.07 8.57 12.58
C PRO A 103 2.02 8.60 11.36
N LYS A 104 2.18 9.77 10.74
CA LYS A 104 2.99 9.95 9.52
C LYS A 104 4.43 9.44 9.64
N TRP A 105 5.00 9.46 10.85
CA TRP A 105 6.34 8.96 11.11
C TRP A 105 6.41 7.44 11.05
N LEU A 106 5.34 6.75 11.46
CA LEU A 106 5.23 5.29 11.42
C LEU A 106 5.06 4.83 9.97
N VAL A 107 4.16 5.50 9.22
CA VAL A 107 3.96 5.30 7.78
C VAL A 107 5.27 5.51 7.00
N LEU A 108 5.98 6.62 7.27
CA LEU A 108 7.29 6.88 6.65
C LEU A 108 8.32 5.82 7.07
N GLY A 109 8.31 5.38 8.32
CA GLY A 109 9.19 4.34 8.84
C GLY A 109 9.02 3.01 8.09
N VAL A 110 7.77 2.57 7.89
CA VAL A 110 7.46 1.35 7.14
C VAL A 110 7.81 1.51 5.66
N PHE A 111 7.54 2.68 5.06
CA PHE A 111 7.95 2.98 3.68
C PHE A 111 9.48 2.85 3.49
N LEU A 112 10.26 3.46 4.39
CA LEU A 112 11.72 3.38 4.35
C LEU A 112 12.24 1.96 4.63
N LEU A 113 11.60 1.23 5.55
CA LEU A 113 11.91 -0.17 5.79
C LEU A 113 11.64 -1.02 4.55
N GLY A 114 10.51 -0.82 3.86
CA GLY A 114 10.19 -1.50 2.61
C GLY A 114 11.24 -1.25 1.53
N ALA A 115 11.67 0.00 1.36
CA ALA A 115 12.76 0.35 0.45
C ALA A 115 14.08 -0.33 0.84
N LEU A 116 14.40 -0.38 2.13
CA LEU A 116 15.60 -1.05 2.65
C LEU A 116 15.54 -2.56 2.42
N LEU A 117 14.42 -3.22 2.74
CA LEU A 117 14.21 -4.65 2.53
C LEU A 117 14.29 -5.00 1.04
N ALA A 118 13.67 -4.20 0.17
CA ALA A 118 13.75 -4.39 -1.27
C ALA A 118 15.20 -4.32 -1.76
N ARG A 119 15.98 -3.34 -1.29
CA ARG A 119 17.37 -3.14 -1.75
C ARG A 119 18.38 -4.09 -1.12
N ALA A 120 18.24 -4.39 0.17
CA ALA A 120 19.23 -5.15 0.94
C ALA A 120 18.96 -6.66 0.95
N VAL A 121 17.69 -7.08 0.77
CA VAL A 121 17.29 -8.49 0.81
C VAL A 121 16.66 -8.92 -0.51
N GLY A 122 15.68 -8.17 -1.02
CA GLY A 122 14.96 -8.51 -2.24
C GLY A 122 15.88 -8.64 -3.45
N LEU A 123 16.64 -7.58 -3.76
CA LEU A 123 17.51 -7.53 -4.93
C LEU A 123 18.59 -8.62 -4.91
N PRO A 124 19.38 -8.83 -3.82
CA PRO A 124 20.36 -9.92 -3.79
C PRO A 124 19.74 -11.31 -3.89
N LEU A 125 18.58 -11.54 -3.27
CA LEU A 125 17.89 -12.83 -3.41
C LEU A 125 17.49 -13.09 -4.86
N ILE A 126 16.85 -12.11 -5.52
CA ILE A 126 16.35 -12.24 -6.89
C ILE A 126 17.52 -12.40 -7.89
N GLU A 127 18.55 -11.56 -7.79
CA GLU A 127 19.61 -11.48 -8.80
C GLU A 127 20.76 -12.46 -8.55
N GLU A 128 21.22 -12.60 -7.31
CA GLU A 128 22.44 -13.35 -6.99
C GLU A 128 22.14 -14.77 -6.51
N VAL A 129 21.16 -14.94 -5.62
CA VAL A 129 20.86 -16.26 -5.02
C VAL A 129 20.03 -17.12 -5.97
N PHE A 130 18.93 -16.58 -6.50
CA PHE A 130 18.05 -17.33 -7.41
C PHE A 130 18.39 -17.14 -8.89
N GLY A 131 19.18 -16.12 -9.23
CA GLY A 131 19.59 -15.87 -10.62
C GLY A 131 18.41 -15.66 -11.57
N ALA A 132 17.32 -15.03 -11.09
CA ALA A 132 16.09 -14.84 -11.86
C ALA A 132 16.29 -14.20 -13.25
N PRO A 133 17.23 -13.26 -13.47
CA PRO A 133 17.49 -12.72 -14.81
C PRO A 133 17.81 -13.78 -15.88
N ALA A 134 18.49 -14.87 -15.52
CA ALA A 134 18.79 -15.95 -16.46
C ALA A 134 17.51 -16.65 -16.94
N TRP A 135 16.51 -16.78 -16.07
CA TRP A 135 15.21 -17.39 -16.39
C TRP A 135 14.41 -16.50 -17.33
N PHE A 136 14.50 -15.18 -17.16
CA PHE A 136 13.80 -14.21 -18.03
C PHE A 136 14.29 -14.28 -19.47
N SER A 137 15.58 -14.58 -19.67
CA SER A 137 16.19 -14.77 -21.00
C SER A 137 16.00 -16.17 -21.60
N ALA A 138 15.66 -17.18 -20.78
CA ALA A 138 15.56 -18.57 -21.23
C ALA A 138 14.30 -18.89 -22.05
N GLY A 139 13.31 -18.01 -22.03
CA GLY A 139 12.08 -18.11 -22.84
C GLY A 139 10.83 -17.71 -22.08
N PRO A 140 9.67 -17.58 -22.75
CA PRO A 140 8.46 -17.01 -22.16
C PRO A 140 7.94 -17.77 -20.92
N VAL A 141 8.02 -19.10 -20.93
CA VAL A 141 7.57 -19.93 -19.81
C VAL A 141 8.48 -19.74 -18.60
N TYR A 142 9.80 -19.80 -18.79
CA TYR A 142 10.78 -19.57 -17.72
C TYR A 142 10.69 -18.14 -17.17
N HIS A 143 10.43 -17.17 -18.04
CA HIS A 143 10.15 -15.80 -17.64
C HIS A 143 8.95 -15.75 -16.69
N LEU A 144 7.81 -16.32 -17.09
CA LEU A 144 6.60 -16.31 -16.27
C LEU A 144 6.83 -16.99 -14.91
N LEU A 145 7.50 -18.15 -14.91
CA LEU A 145 7.81 -18.88 -13.69
C LEU A 145 8.72 -18.09 -12.75
N GLY A 146 9.80 -17.50 -13.29
CA GLY A 146 10.70 -16.66 -12.50
C GLY A 146 10.00 -15.42 -11.96
N ALA A 147 9.18 -14.76 -12.77
CA ALA A 147 8.47 -13.54 -12.37
C ALA A 147 7.46 -13.81 -11.25
N ILE A 148 6.71 -14.91 -11.32
CA ILE A 148 5.69 -15.24 -10.30
C ILE A 148 6.33 -15.87 -9.06
N PHE A 149 7.07 -16.97 -9.24
CA PHE A 149 7.50 -17.81 -8.12
C PHE A 149 8.79 -17.35 -7.45
N VAL A 150 9.62 -16.55 -8.14
CA VAL A 150 10.83 -15.99 -7.54
C VAL A 150 10.57 -14.54 -7.17
N THR A 151 10.43 -13.65 -8.17
CA THR A 151 10.30 -12.21 -7.93
C THR A 151 9.04 -11.87 -7.15
N GLY A 152 7.88 -12.36 -7.60
CA GLY A 152 6.59 -12.11 -6.96
C GLY A 152 6.53 -12.65 -5.54
N PHE A 153 6.97 -13.90 -5.34
CA PHE A 153 7.00 -14.52 -4.02
C PHE A 153 7.92 -13.78 -3.04
N ILE A 154 9.15 -13.44 -3.44
CA ILE A 154 10.10 -12.70 -2.60
C ILE A 154 9.53 -11.35 -2.22
N ASN A 155 9.02 -10.58 -3.19
CA ASN A 155 8.44 -9.26 -2.92
C ASN A 155 7.24 -9.35 -1.98
N GLN A 156 6.31 -10.28 -2.21
CA GLN A 156 5.14 -10.44 -1.36
C GLN A 156 5.52 -10.89 0.06
N PHE A 157 6.50 -11.78 0.18
CA PHE A 157 7.03 -12.19 1.48
C PHE A 157 7.70 -11.04 2.23
N LEU A 158 8.48 -10.18 1.55
CA LEU A 158 9.14 -9.04 2.18
C LEU A 158 8.15 -7.97 2.63
N ILE A 159 7.10 -7.70 1.85
CA ILE A 159 6.00 -6.81 2.26
C ILE A 159 5.33 -7.38 3.52
N TYR A 160 4.94 -8.66 3.48
CA TYR A 160 4.35 -9.34 4.64
C TYR A 160 5.28 -9.28 5.87
N ALA A 161 6.55 -9.63 5.72
CA ALA A 161 7.52 -9.64 6.80
C ALA A 161 7.75 -8.23 7.37
N GLY A 162 7.87 -7.22 6.51
CA GLY A 162 8.00 -5.82 6.88
C GLY A 162 6.88 -5.40 7.84
N VAL A 163 5.63 -5.62 7.46
CA VAL A 163 4.46 -5.29 8.30
C VAL A 163 4.37 -6.20 9.53
N ARG A 164 4.49 -7.52 9.35
CA ARG A 164 4.29 -8.54 10.40
C ARG A 164 5.24 -8.38 11.58
N TYR A 165 6.48 -7.99 11.31
CA TYR A 165 7.53 -7.88 12.32
C TYR A 165 7.78 -6.44 12.79
N THR A 166 7.01 -5.45 12.32
CA THR A 166 7.11 -4.06 12.81
C THR A 166 5.81 -3.56 13.41
N VAL A 167 4.83 -3.20 12.58
CA VAL A 167 3.61 -2.49 13.00
C VAL A 167 2.47 -3.43 13.40
N TYR A 168 2.48 -4.69 12.98
CA TYR A 168 1.36 -5.61 13.19
C TYR A 168 0.96 -5.83 14.67
N ASN A 169 1.92 -5.78 15.61
CA ASN A 169 1.61 -5.90 17.04
C ASN A 169 1.51 -4.54 17.75
N SER A 170 1.56 -3.43 17.00
CA SER A 170 1.43 -2.10 17.56
C SER A 170 -0.04 -1.77 17.84
N ALA A 171 -0.28 -0.80 18.71
CA ALA A 171 -1.63 -0.31 18.96
C ALA A 171 -2.22 0.45 17.76
N GLU A 172 -1.35 0.91 16.84
CA GLU A 172 -1.68 1.61 15.59
C GLU A 172 -2.00 0.62 14.44
N PHE A 173 -2.29 -0.65 14.73
CA PHE A 173 -2.73 -1.62 13.72
C PHE A 173 -4.04 -2.23 14.22
N ASP A 174 -5.11 -1.46 14.11
CA ASP A 174 -6.41 -1.76 14.71
C ASP A 174 -7.58 -1.70 13.72
N GLU A 175 -7.37 -1.15 12.51
CA GLU A 175 -8.29 -1.20 11.39
C GLU A 175 -7.79 -2.07 10.22
N ARG A 176 -8.70 -2.38 9.30
CA ARG A 176 -8.37 -3.15 8.08
C ARG A 176 -7.62 -2.31 7.04
N VAL A 177 -7.78 -0.99 7.10
CA VAL A 177 -7.18 -0.05 6.15
C VAL A 177 -5.69 0.11 6.42
N ASP A 178 -5.26 -0.05 7.66
CA ASP A 178 -3.87 0.06 8.10
C ASP A 178 -2.99 -0.95 7.37
N GLY A 179 -3.48 -2.17 7.17
CA GLY A 179 -2.78 -3.19 6.38
C GLY A 179 -2.69 -2.90 4.89
N ILE A 180 -3.45 -1.92 4.37
CA ILE A 180 -3.31 -1.41 2.99
C ILE A 180 -2.38 -0.20 2.96
N LEU A 181 -2.36 0.59 4.03
CA LEU A 181 -1.60 1.83 4.13
C LEU A 181 -0.11 1.60 4.46
N TYR A 182 0.17 0.65 5.37
CA TYR A 182 1.52 0.20 5.75
C TYR A 182 2.11 -0.79 4.73
#